data_AF-A0A5B6YZZ5-F1
#
_entry.id   AF-A0A5B6YZZ5-F1
#
_cell.length_a   1.000
_cell.length_b   1.000
_cell.length_c   1.000
_cell.angle_alpha   90.00
_cell.angle_beta   90.00
_cell.angle_gamma   90.00
#
_symmetry.space_group_name_H-M   'P 1'
#
loop_
_entity.id
_entity.type
_entity.pdbx_description
1 polymer ?
#
loop_
_entity_poly.entity_id
_entity_poly.type
_entity_poly.pdbx_seq_one_letter_code
_entity_poly.pdbx_strand_id
1 'polypeptide(L)'
;TFISLSLSILAFMAVQWILVCHGLITLLVVISFLCGQWPIFQDTFIERINYFLIFGAYDYFRRFVGFVFGSKGTNAILSVEYYCCDRPNPTLQVIYLGIIGAAYYIIVKTSFSYIPGYYLSGVHRYTSLLAV
;
A
#
# COMPACT_ATOMS: atom_id res chain seq x y z
N THR A 1 32.51 -34.91 6.30
CA THR A 1 32.51 -33.62 7.05
C THR A 1 32.69 -32.42 6.14
N PHE A 2 33.72 -32.35 5.28
CA PHE A 2 34.00 -31.17 4.43
C PHE A 2 32.88 -30.85 3.39
N ILE A 3 32.30 -31.88 2.76
CA ILE A 3 31.20 -31.71 1.80
C ILE A 3 29.93 -31.18 2.49
N SER A 4 29.64 -31.66 3.70
CA SER A 4 28.47 -31.22 4.46
C SER A 4 28.61 -29.78 4.94
N LEU A 5 29.83 -29.36 5.33
CA LEU A 5 30.13 -27.97 5.70
C LEU A 5 30.03 -27.02 4.50
N SER A 6 30.56 -27.41 3.34
CA SER A 6 30.45 -26.63 2.09
C SER A 6 29.00 -26.46 1.64
N LEU A 7 28.18 -27.53 1.73
CA LEU A 7 26.76 -27.49 1.39
C LEU A 7 25.96 -26.58 2.35
N SER A 8 26.27 -26.60 3.65
CA SER A 8 25.65 -25.70 4.63
C SER A 8 26.00 -24.24 4.39
N ILE A 9 27.24 -23.93 3.99
CA ILE A 9 27.68 -22.57 3.66
C ILE A 9 27.00 -22.06 2.38
N LEU A 10 26.89 -22.90 1.35
CA LEU A 10 26.14 -22.60 0.11
C LEU A 10 24.66 -22.35 0.40
N ALA A 11 24.03 -23.16 1.26
CA ALA A 11 22.63 -22.98 1.66
C ALA A 11 22.43 -21.67 2.43
N PHE A 12 23.33 -21.33 3.37
CA PHE A 12 23.27 -20.07 4.10
C PHE A 12 23.40 -18.87 3.16
N MET A 13 24.37 -18.91 2.24
CA MET A 13 24.59 -17.85 1.26
C MET A 13 23.38 -17.70 0.32
N ALA A 14 22.78 -18.80 -0.14
CA ALA A 14 21.59 -18.77 -0.97
C ALA A 14 20.40 -18.10 -0.27
N VAL A 15 20.17 -18.40 1.02
CA VAL A 15 19.10 -17.75 1.81
C VAL A 15 19.33 -16.25 1.95
N GLN A 16 20.58 -15.81 2.18
CA GLN A 16 20.90 -14.38 2.26
C GLN A 16 20.64 -13.67 0.92
N TRP A 17 21.04 -14.26 -0.20
CA TRP A 17 20.76 -13.71 -1.53
C TRP A 17 19.26 -13.63 -1.83
N ILE A 18 18.49 -14.65 -1.45
CA ILE A 18 17.02 -14.64 -1.57
C ILE A 18 16.43 -13.50 -0.74
N LEU A 19 16.92 -13.29 0.49
CA LEU A 19 16.44 -12.23 1.37
C LEU A 19 16.74 -10.83 0.78
N VAL A 20 17.93 -10.64 0.22
CA VAL A 20 18.32 -9.40 -0.47
C VAL A 20 17.44 -9.17 -1.70
N CYS A 21 17.26 -10.19 -2.55
CA CYS A 21 16.37 -10.11 -3.71
C CYS A 21 14.93 -9.77 -3.31
N HIS A 22 14.41 -10.42 -2.26
CA HIS A 22 13.08 -10.14 -1.73
C HIS A 22 12.99 -8.70 -1.18
N GLY A 23 14.01 -8.24 -0.46
CA GLY A 23 14.11 -6.85 0.03
C GLY A 23 14.10 -5.83 -1.11
N LEU A 24 14.83 -6.08 -2.19
CA LEU A 24 14.84 -5.21 -3.37
C LEU A 24 13.49 -5.20 -4.09
N ILE A 25 12.83 -6.35 -4.22
CA ILE A 25 11.50 -6.44 -4.85
C ILE A 25 10.46 -5.72 -4.00
N THR A 26 10.46 -5.94 -2.68
CA THR A 26 9.52 -5.27 -1.76
C THR A 26 9.73 -3.77 -1.75
N LEU A 27 10.99 -3.31 -1.73
CA LEU A 27 11.32 -1.89 -1.85
C LEU A 27 10.79 -1.31 -3.17
N LEU A 28 11.01 -1.99 -4.29
CA LEU A 28 10.50 -1.57 -5.60
C LEU A 28 8.99 -1.45 -5.59
N VAL A 29 8.28 -2.46 -5.06
CA VAL A 29 6.81 -2.45 -4.93
C VAL A 29 6.34 -1.27 -4.07
N VAL A 30 6.97 -1.02 -2.93
CA VAL A 30 6.62 0.08 -2.03
C VAL A 30 6.86 1.44 -2.70
N ILE A 31 7.99 1.63 -3.37
CA ILE A 31 8.31 2.86 -4.11
C ILE A 31 7.31 3.07 -5.24
N SER A 32 7.01 2.03 -6.03
CA SER A 32 5.99 2.11 -7.08
C SER A 32 4.62 2.46 -6.51
N PHE A 33 4.22 1.89 -5.38
CA PHE A 33 2.93 2.18 -4.75
C PHE A 33 2.82 3.63 -4.26
N LEU A 34 3.86 4.13 -3.58
CA LEU A 34 3.86 5.48 -2.98
C LEU A 34 4.10 6.60 -4.00
N CYS A 35 5.02 6.39 -4.95
CA CYS A 35 5.51 7.44 -5.83
C CYS A 35 5.04 7.29 -7.29
N GLY A 36 4.39 6.18 -7.66
CA GLY A 36 4.09 5.88 -9.06
C GLY A 36 3.12 6.85 -9.76
N GLN A 37 2.37 7.65 -9.00
CA GLN A 37 1.50 8.71 -9.55
C GLN A 37 2.20 10.06 -9.74
N TRP A 38 3.47 10.19 -9.36
CA TRP A 38 4.20 11.45 -9.50
C TRP A 38 4.53 11.75 -10.97
N PRO A 39 4.45 13.03 -11.40
CA PRO A 39 4.68 13.43 -12.79
C PRO A 39 6.12 13.14 -13.27
N ILE A 40 7.08 12.98 -12.36
CA ILE A 40 8.49 12.67 -12.67
C ILE A 40 8.66 11.24 -13.23
N PHE A 41 7.73 10.34 -12.90
CA PHE A 41 7.79 8.93 -13.29
C PHE A 41 6.87 8.59 -14.46
N GLN A 42 6.35 9.59 -15.17
CA GLN A 42 5.51 9.39 -16.35
C GLN A 42 6.26 8.59 -17.43
N ASP A 43 5.56 7.62 -18.03
CA ASP A 43 6.05 6.67 -19.03
C ASP A 43 7.18 5.75 -18.54
N THR A 44 7.41 5.67 -17.24
CA THR A 44 8.42 4.77 -16.67
C THR A 44 7.83 3.42 -16.22
N PHE A 45 8.72 2.45 -15.98
CA PHE A 45 8.33 1.16 -15.41
C PHE A 45 7.64 1.28 -14.03
N ILE A 46 7.96 2.33 -13.26
CA ILE A 46 7.41 2.55 -11.92
C ILE A 46 5.91 2.89 -12.00
N GLU A 47 5.53 3.78 -12.93
CA GLU A 47 4.12 4.11 -13.19
C GLU A 47 3.35 2.88 -13.68
N ARG A 48 3.94 2.08 -14.58
CA ARG A 48 3.27 0.89 -15.11
C ARG A 48 3.01 -0.16 -14.03
N ILE A 49 3.95 -0.35 -13.10
CA ILE A 49 3.77 -1.23 -11.94
C ILE A 49 2.71 -0.65 -11.00
N ASN A 50 2.71 0.66 -10.77
CA ASN A 50 1.67 1.32 -9.97
C ASN A 50 0.26 1.11 -10.57
N TYR A 51 0.09 1.38 -11.87
CA TYR A 51 -1.16 1.14 -12.57
C TYR A 51 -1.60 -0.33 -12.48
N PHE A 52 -0.64 -1.26 -12.64
CA PHE A 52 -0.92 -2.69 -12.51
C PHE A 52 -1.36 -3.08 -11.09
N LEU A 53 -0.69 -2.58 -10.05
CA LEU A 53 -1.02 -2.88 -8.66
C LEU A 53 -2.36 -2.30 -8.23
N ILE A 54 -2.69 -1.07 -8.66
CA ILE A 54 -3.89 -0.36 -8.22
C ILE A 54 -5.12 -0.78 -9.02
N PHE A 55 -5.04 -0.75 -10.35
CA PHE A 55 -6.20 -0.99 -11.23
C PHE A 55 -6.08 -2.28 -12.03
N GLY A 56 -4.87 -2.57 -12.54
CA GLY A 56 -4.65 -3.67 -13.48
C GLY A 56 -5.04 -5.02 -12.88
N ALA A 57 -4.54 -5.35 -11.69
CA ALA A 57 -4.80 -6.65 -11.04
C ALA A 57 -6.31 -6.92 -10.88
N TYR A 58 -7.08 -5.91 -10.47
CA TYR A 58 -8.53 -6.01 -10.35
C TYR A 58 -9.20 -6.21 -11.72
N ASP A 59 -8.81 -5.43 -12.74
CA ASP A 59 -9.39 -5.54 -14.07
C ASP A 59 -9.08 -6.90 -14.73
N TYR A 60 -7.85 -7.41 -14.59
CA TYR A 60 -7.49 -8.75 -15.06
C TYR A 60 -8.26 -9.84 -14.33
N PHE A 61 -8.41 -9.74 -13.01
CA PHE A 61 -9.21 -10.68 -12.22
C PHE A 61 -10.68 -10.70 -12.67
N ARG A 62 -11.26 -9.52 -12.87
CA ARG A 62 -12.65 -9.38 -13.34
C ARG A 62 -12.83 -9.93 -14.75
N ARG A 63 -11.90 -9.69 -15.67
CA ARG A 63 -11.89 -10.28 -17.02
C ARG A 63 -11.76 -11.80 -16.98
N PHE A 64 -10.90 -12.32 -16.11
CA PHE A 64 -10.73 -13.76 -15.91
C PHE A 64 -12.03 -14.41 -15.43
N VAL A 65 -12.70 -13.81 -14.45
CA VAL A 65 -14.00 -14.29 -13.96
C VAL A 65 -15.06 -14.21 -15.05
N GLY A 66 -15.08 -13.13 -15.84
CA GLY A 66 -15.96 -13.01 -17.00
C GLY A 66 -15.70 -14.09 -18.07
N PHE A 67 -14.46 -14.51 -18.26
CA PHE A 67 -14.11 -15.60 -19.18
C PHE A 67 -14.56 -16.97 -18.66
N VAL A 68 -14.36 -17.27 -17.37
CA VAL A 68 -14.67 -18.59 -16.79
C VAL A 68 -16.15 -18.76 -16.46
N PHE A 69 -16.78 -17.73 -15.88
CA PHE A 69 -18.14 -17.79 -15.34
C PHE A 69 -19.16 -16.98 -16.16
N GLY A 70 -18.71 -16.29 -17.21
CA GLY A 70 -19.56 -15.47 -18.06
C GLY A 70 -20.14 -14.25 -17.34
N SER A 71 -21.24 -13.72 -17.89
CA SER A 71 -21.93 -12.53 -17.35
C SER A 71 -22.43 -12.71 -15.93
N LYS A 72 -22.79 -13.93 -15.51
CA LYS A 72 -23.25 -14.21 -14.15
C LYS A 72 -22.15 -13.99 -13.10
N GLY A 73 -20.93 -14.45 -13.36
CA GLY A 73 -19.80 -14.26 -12.46
C GLY A 73 -19.38 -12.79 -12.34
N THR A 74 -19.31 -12.09 -13.47
CA THR A 74 -19.00 -10.65 -13.47
C THR A 74 -20.06 -9.85 -12.71
N ASN A 75 -21.35 -10.17 -12.88
CA ASN A 75 -22.44 -9.49 -12.17
C ASN A 75 -22.39 -9.75 -10.65
N ALA A 76 -21.95 -10.94 -10.22
CA ALA A 76 -21.76 -11.24 -8.81
C ALA A 76 -20.60 -10.43 -8.20
N ILE A 77 -19.49 -10.24 -8.93
CA ILE A 77 -18.39 -9.37 -8.47
C ILE A 77 -18.86 -7.92 -8.39
N LEU A 78 -19.56 -7.43 -9.41
CA LEU A 78 -20.10 -6.06 -9.44
C LEU A 78 -21.11 -5.80 -8.32
N SER A 79 -21.92 -6.78 -7.94
CA SER A 79 -22.85 -6.61 -6.82
C SER A 79 -22.15 -6.54 -5.47
N VAL A 80 -21.07 -7.32 -5.29
CA VAL A 80 -20.21 -7.23 -4.10
C VAL A 80 -19.48 -5.90 -4.06
N GLU A 81 -18.90 -5.45 -5.18
CA GLU A 81 -18.26 -4.14 -5.31
C GLU A 81 -19.24 -3.02 -4.96
N TYR A 82 -20.45 -3.06 -5.52
CA TYR A 82 -21.48 -2.07 -5.24
C TYR A 82 -21.87 -2.04 -3.76
N TYR A 83 -22.05 -3.20 -3.13
CA TYR A 83 -22.47 -3.27 -1.73
C TYR A 83 -21.36 -2.87 -0.76
N CYS A 84 -20.12 -3.27 -1.05
CA CYS A 84 -18.99 -3.01 -0.18
C CYS A 84 -18.44 -1.59 -0.33
N CYS A 85 -18.33 -1.10 -1.56
CA CYS A 85 -17.55 0.09 -1.91
C CYS A 85 -18.41 1.28 -2.39
N ASP A 86 -19.41 1.07 -3.26
CA ASP A 86 -20.20 2.18 -3.82
C ASP A 86 -21.34 2.63 -2.89
N ARG A 87 -21.96 1.69 -2.17
CA ARG A 87 -22.97 2.03 -1.17
C ARG A 87 -22.30 2.70 0.03
N PRO A 88 -22.88 3.78 0.60
CA PRO A 88 -22.36 4.38 1.82
C PRO A 88 -22.29 3.33 2.93
N ASN A 89 -21.07 2.87 3.21
CA ASN A 89 -20.78 1.80 4.13
C ASN A 89 -20.11 2.38 5.39
N PRO A 90 -20.82 2.39 6.53
CA PRO A 90 -20.29 2.96 7.76
C PRO A 90 -19.01 2.27 8.22
N THR A 91 -18.79 0.99 7.88
CA THR A 91 -17.57 0.27 8.22
C THR A 91 -16.35 0.83 7.49
N LEU A 92 -16.46 1.10 6.18
CA LEU A 92 -15.38 1.75 5.42
C LEU A 92 -15.08 3.14 5.98
N GLN A 93 -16.12 3.91 6.33
CA GLN A 93 -15.95 5.25 6.89
C GLN A 93 -15.20 5.22 8.23
N VAL A 94 -15.48 4.26 9.10
CA VAL A 94 -14.75 4.08 10.37
C VAL A 94 -13.29 3.67 10.12
N ILE A 95 -13.03 2.82 9.13
CA ILE A 95 -11.66 2.44 8.75
C ILE A 95 -10.89 3.67 8.24
N TYR A 96 -11.47 4.46 7.35
CA TYR A 96 -10.85 5.69 6.86
C TYR A 96 -10.58 6.69 7.99
N LEU A 97 -11.54 6.91 8.87
CA LEU A 97 -11.37 7.78 10.04
C LEU A 97 -10.25 7.27 10.96
N GLY A 98 -10.17 5.95 11.16
CA GLY A 98 -9.10 5.31 11.92
C GLY A 98 -7.71 5.52 11.29
N ILE A 99 -7.59 5.37 9.97
CA ILE A 99 -6.33 5.59 9.24
C ILE A 99 -5.90 7.06 9.37
N ILE A 100 -6.81 8.01 9.14
CA ILE A 100 -6.53 9.45 9.24
C ILE A 100 -6.14 9.82 10.68
N GLY A 101 -6.91 9.35 11.66
CA GLY A 101 -6.65 9.61 13.08
C GLY A 101 -5.31 9.03 13.55
N ALA A 102 -4.98 7.80 13.14
CA ALA A 102 -3.71 7.17 13.47
C ALA A 102 -2.53 7.90 12.81
N ALA A 103 -2.65 8.27 11.53
CA ALA A 103 -1.62 9.04 10.83
C ALA A 103 -1.38 10.39 11.51
N TYR A 104 -2.45 11.11 11.86
CA TYR A 104 -2.36 12.37 12.60
C TYR A 104 -1.68 12.18 13.96
N TYR A 105 -2.09 11.17 14.73
CA TYR A 105 -1.49 10.88 16.03
C TYR A 105 0.02 10.64 15.93
N ILE A 106 0.45 9.87 14.93
CA ILE A 106 1.87 9.63 14.66
C ILE A 106 2.58 10.96 14.35
N ILE A 107 2.04 11.78 13.43
CA ILE A 107 2.62 13.07 13.03
C ILE A 107 2.77 14.03 14.23
N VAL A 108 1.77 14.13 15.10
CA VAL A 108 1.83 15.00 16.28
C VAL A 108 2.87 14.53 17.29
N LYS A 109 3.04 13.21 17.44
CA LYS A 109 4.00 12.63 18.37
C LYS A 109 5.43 12.70 17.85
N THR A 110 5.66 12.47 16.57
CA THR A 110 7.00 12.41 15.98
C THR A 110 7.43 13.77 15.44
N SER A 111 6.66 14.37 14.53
CA SER A 111 7.07 15.55 13.76
C SER A 111 6.94 16.85 14.55
N PHE A 112 5.88 17.02 15.34
CA PHE A 112 5.65 18.28 16.06
C PHE A 112 6.60 18.49 17.25
N SER A 113 7.42 17.50 17.62
CA SER A 113 8.53 17.70 18.56
C SER A 113 9.68 18.50 17.94
N TYR A 114 9.78 18.54 16.61
CA TYR A 114 10.86 19.22 15.88
C TYR A 114 10.50 20.66 15.47
N ILE A 115 9.24 21.07 15.63
CA ILE A 115 8.79 22.43 15.30
C ILE A 115 8.90 23.30 16.56
N PRO A 116 9.73 24.36 16.57
CA PRO A 116 9.90 25.21 17.74
C PRO A 116 8.58 25.91 18.10
N GLY A 117 8.17 25.79 19.36
CA GLY A 117 6.85 26.20 19.89
C GLY A 117 6.54 27.70 19.84
N TYR A 118 7.42 28.52 19.25
CA TYR A 118 7.20 29.95 19.06
C TYR A 118 6.24 30.26 17.91
N TYR A 119 6.13 29.36 16.91
CA TYR A 119 5.30 29.54 15.71
C TYR A 119 3.94 28.83 15.77
N LEU A 120 3.68 28.02 16.80
CA LEU A 120 2.45 27.23 16.92
C LEU A 120 1.93 27.28 18.36
N SER A 121 0.77 27.90 18.59
CA SER A 121 0.14 27.88 19.92
C SER A 121 -0.29 26.45 20.27
N GLY A 122 -0.19 26.07 21.54
CA GLY A 122 -0.60 24.73 22.00
C GLY A 122 -2.05 24.39 21.64
N VAL A 123 -2.93 25.38 21.52
CA VAL A 123 -4.31 25.21 21.07
C VAL A 123 -4.34 24.72 19.62
N HIS A 124 -3.60 25.37 18.72
CA HIS A 124 -3.52 24.99 17.30
C HIS A 124 -2.94 23.58 17.09
N ARG A 125 -2.07 23.15 18.02
CA ARG A 125 -1.50 21.80 18.04
C ARG A 125 -2.55 20.70 18.26
N TYR A 126 -3.60 20.97 19.04
CA TYR A 126 -4.64 20.00 19.39
C TYR A 126 -5.97 20.22 18.67
N THR A 127 -6.24 21.43 18.17
CA THR A 127 -7.48 21.76 17.42
C THR A 127 -7.35 21.60 15.92
N SER A 128 -6.17 21.31 15.37
CA SER A 128 -5.97 21.12 13.93
C SER A 128 -6.78 19.97 13.33
N LEU A 129 -7.21 19.00 14.14
CA LEU A 129 -8.15 17.95 13.75
C LEU A 129 -9.59 18.44 13.54
N LEU A 130 -10.02 19.52 14.19
CA LEU A 130 -11.38 20.06 14.08
C LEU A 130 -11.58 20.95 12.85
N ALA A 131 -10.49 21.31 12.17
CA ALA A 131 -10.50 22.16 10.99
C ALA A 131 -10.66 21.39 9.67
N VAL A 132 -10.61 20.05 9.73
CA VAL A 132 -10.87 19.12 8.61
C VAL A 132 -12.25 18.51 8.79
#